data_AF-A0A2E2Q7H1-F1
#
_entry.id   AF-A0A2E2Q7H1-F1
#
_cell.length_a   1.000
_cell.length_b   1.000
_cell.length_c   1.000
_cell.angle_alpha   90.00
_cell.angle_beta   90.00
_cell.angle_gamma   90.00
#
_symmetry.space_group_name_H-M   'P 1'
#
loop_
_entity.id
_entity.type
_entity.pdbx_description
1 polymer ?
#
loop_
_entity_poly.entity_id
_entity_poly.type
_entity_poly.pdbx_seq_one_letter_code
_entity_poly.pdbx_strand_id
1 'polypeptide(L)'
;MKLSPLARLTPLALAVGLSLTACGSDDSSDAGAQGDAAAQEGGSSLVAEGDDFCTALMATASVQDGEDVAALHDSLEEAGLPEGAGEDAQAGLEVYLDVLDQVDEDATAKDLESMEDPGLSKAEQADVDAMVSYATTTCAGGAGQDSQTPESETPQE
;
A
#
# COMPACT_ATOMS: atom_id res chain seq x y z
N MET A 1 50.58 22.72 -7.72
CA MET A 1 49.67 23.80 -8.16
C MET A 1 49.49 23.68 -9.66
N LYS A 2 48.30 23.31 -10.13
CA LYS A 2 47.91 23.26 -11.54
C LYS A 2 46.52 23.91 -11.62
N LEU A 3 46.42 24.98 -12.40
CA LEU A 3 45.26 25.85 -12.54
C LEU A 3 44.60 25.65 -13.91
N SER A 4 43.26 25.70 -13.89
CA SER A 4 42.33 26.18 -14.93
C SER A 4 41.84 25.17 -16.00
N PRO A 5 40.68 25.43 -16.69
CA PRO A 5 39.50 26.27 -16.37
C PRO A 5 38.10 25.65 -16.73
N LEU A 6 37.05 26.30 -16.20
CA LEU A 6 35.63 26.42 -16.63
C LEU A 6 35.13 25.72 -17.92
N ALA A 7 34.01 24.98 -17.78
CA ALA A 7 32.79 24.96 -18.64
C ALA A 7 31.99 23.67 -18.27
N ARG A 8 30.68 23.62 -18.01
CA ARG A 8 29.53 24.45 -18.38
C ARG A 8 28.46 24.40 -17.27
N LEU A 9 27.76 25.52 -17.14
CA LEU A 9 26.47 25.64 -16.47
C LEU A 9 25.41 24.75 -17.13
N THR A 10 24.64 24.02 -16.34
CA THR A 10 23.26 23.63 -16.71
C THR A 10 22.43 23.59 -15.43
N PRO A 11 21.58 24.60 -15.16
CA PRO A 11 20.56 24.48 -14.14
C PRO A 11 19.42 23.64 -14.74
N LEU A 12 19.26 22.38 -14.34
CA LEU A 12 18.01 21.69 -14.61
C LEU A 12 16.97 22.18 -13.61
N ALA A 13 15.89 22.70 -14.18
CA ALA A 13 14.84 23.43 -13.53
C ALA A 13 14.13 22.61 -12.45
N LEU A 14 13.86 23.28 -11.33
CA LEU A 14 12.77 22.96 -10.41
C LEU A 14 11.45 22.90 -11.20
N ALA A 15 10.82 21.73 -11.24
CA ALA A 15 9.39 21.59 -11.48
C ALA A 15 8.76 21.01 -10.22
N VAL A 16 8.51 21.91 -9.25
CA VAL A 16 7.64 21.64 -8.11
C VAL A 16 6.21 21.70 -8.63
N GLY A 17 5.59 20.54 -8.85
CA GLY A 17 4.18 20.40 -9.19
C GLY A 17 3.37 19.97 -7.97
N LEU A 18 3.11 20.90 -7.04
CA LEU A 18 2.08 20.73 -6.02
C LEU A 18 0.71 20.91 -6.68
N SER A 19 0.03 19.81 -6.99
CA SER A 19 -1.37 19.83 -7.39
C SER A 19 -2.23 19.41 -6.19
N LEU A 20 -2.54 20.37 -5.33
CA LEU A 20 -3.62 20.26 -4.36
C LEU A 20 -4.96 20.28 -5.13
N THR A 21 -5.52 19.13 -5.47
CA THR A 21 -6.92 19.05 -5.94
C THR A 21 -7.85 19.08 -4.73
N ALA A 22 -7.96 20.28 -4.16
CA ALA A 22 -9.05 20.66 -3.30
C ALA A 22 -10.06 21.46 -4.15
N CYS A 23 -11.34 21.11 -3.99
CA CYS A 23 -12.51 21.94 -4.25
C CYS A 23 -12.94 22.19 -5.71
N GLY A 24 -14.25 22.01 -5.94
CA GLY A 24 -14.98 22.92 -6.82
C GLY A 24 -15.66 22.25 -8.00
N SER A 25 -16.91 21.86 -7.81
CA SER A 25 -17.90 21.87 -8.88
C SER A 25 -18.01 23.30 -9.43
N ASP A 26 -17.74 23.51 -10.72
CA ASP A 26 -18.49 24.43 -11.60
C ASP A 26 -17.95 24.37 -13.05
N ASP A 27 -18.85 23.96 -13.94
CA ASP A 27 -19.14 24.49 -15.28
C ASP A 27 -18.09 24.52 -16.43
N SER A 28 -18.64 24.19 -17.61
CA SER A 28 -18.21 24.52 -18.98
C SER A 28 -17.30 23.58 -19.77
N SER A 29 -17.94 23.01 -20.79
CA SER A 29 -17.43 22.32 -21.97
C SER A 29 -16.41 23.14 -22.76
N ASP A 30 -15.33 22.52 -23.24
CA ASP A 30 -14.91 22.59 -24.66
C ASP A 30 -13.82 21.56 -24.97
N ALA A 31 -13.62 21.34 -26.26
CA ALA A 31 -13.15 20.13 -26.90
C ALA A 31 -11.63 19.92 -26.89
N GLY A 32 -11.27 18.63 -26.89
CA GLY A 32 -10.23 18.09 -27.77
C GLY A 32 -8.83 17.94 -27.16
N ALA A 33 -8.44 16.68 -26.94
CA ALA A 33 -7.06 16.26 -27.13
C ALA A 33 -7.02 14.75 -27.39
N GLN A 34 -6.69 14.38 -28.63
CA GLN A 34 -6.06 13.09 -28.94
C GLN A 34 -4.73 13.02 -28.19
N GLY A 35 -4.42 11.87 -27.63
CA GLY A 35 -3.12 11.62 -27.02
C GLY A 35 -3.14 10.37 -26.16
N ASP A 36 -3.09 9.21 -26.80
CA ASP A 36 -2.71 7.92 -26.22
C ASP A 36 -1.54 8.04 -25.25
N ALA A 37 -1.72 7.53 -24.03
CA ALA A 37 -0.65 6.88 -23.30
C ALA A 37 -1.22 5.97 -22.20
N ALA A 38 -1.01 4.68 -22.42
CA ALA A 38 -0.83 3.63 -21.42
C ALA A 38 -2.00 3.29 -20.49
N ALA A 39 -2.62 2.15 -20.83
CA ALA A 39 -2.86 1.02 -19.94
C ALA A 39 -3.22 1.33 -18.48
N GLN A 40 -4.45 0.98 -18.12
CA GLN A 40 -4.68 0.12 -16.96
C GLN A 40 -6.01 -0.61 -17.16
N GLU A 41 -5.97 -1.65 -18.01
CA GLU A 41 -6.69 -2.87 -17.68
C GLU A 41 -6.06 -3.37 -16.37
N GLY A 42 -6.75 -3.21 -15.24
CA GLY A 42 -6.11 -3.52 -13.95
C GLY A 42 -7.05 -3.67 -12.76
N GLY A 43 -8.37 -3.64 -12.97
CA GLY A 43 -9.33 -3.85 -11.88
C GLY A 43 -9.29 -5.26 -11.27
N SER A 44 -8.58 -6.21 -11.88
CA SER A 44 -8.45 -7.58 -11.41
C SER A 44 -7.03 -8.03 -11.06
N SER A 45 -5.97 -7.22 -11.28
CA SER A 45 -4.61 -7.70 -11.00
C SER A 45 -4.18 -7.45 -9.55
N LEU A 46 -4.53 -6.30 -8.97
CA LEU A 46 -4.07 -5.95 -7.61
C LEU A 46 -4.59 -6.91 -6.53
N VAL A 47 -5.79 -7.48 -6.69
CA VAL A 47 -6.35 -8.48 -5.77
C VAL A 47 -5.58 -9.80 -5.87
N ALA A 48 -5.23 -10.24 -7.09
CA ALA A 48 -4.43 -11.45 -7.29
C ALA A 48 -2.95 -11.28 -6.87
N GLU A 49 -2.43 -10.05 -6.94
CA GLU A 49 -1.06 -9.71 -6.54
C GLU A 49 -0.90 -9.58 -5.01
N GLY A 50 -1.99 -9.41 -4.26
CA GLY A 50 -1.99 -9.26 -2.80
C GLY A 50 -2.73 -10.37 -2.03
N ASP A 51 -3.19 -11.43 -2.69
CA ASP A 51 -4.08 -12.44 -2.08
C ASP A 51 -3.46 -13.14 -0.87
N ASP A 52 -2.18 -13.53 -0.97
CA ASP A 52 -1.44 -14.17 0.11
C ASP A 52 -1.20 -13.21 1.28
N PHE A 53 -0.82 -11.96 0.99
CA PHE A 53 -0.64 -10.90 1.98
C PHE A 53 -1.95 -10.58 2.71
N CYS A 54 -3.04 -10.42 1.97
CA CYS A 54 -4.36 -10.14 2.55
C CYS A 54 -4.86 -11.31 3.40
N THR A 55 -4.58 -12.56 2.98
CA THR A 55 -4.91 -13.75 3.76
C THR A 55 -4.12 -13.79 5.06
N ALA A 56 -2.81 -13.55 5.00
CA ALA A 56 -1.95 -13.48 6.18
C ALA A 56 -2.40 -12.36 7.12
N LEU A 57 -2.70 -11.16 6.60
CA LEU A 57 -3.16 -10.02 7.40
C LEU A 57 -4.53 -10.26 8.04
N MET A 58 -5.43 -11.01 7.40
CA MET A 58 -6.70 -11.40 8.02
C MET A 58 -6.52 -12.42 9.16
N ALA A 59 -5.41 -13.16 9.18
CA ALA A 59 -5.10 -14.09 10.27
C ALA A 59 -4.85 -13.37 11.60
N THR A 60 -4.51 -12.08 11.59
CA THR A 60 -4.41 -11.24 12.80
C THR A 60 -5.68 -11.29 13.67
N ALA A 61 -6.85 -11.52 13.07
CA ALA A 61 -8.10 -11.67 13.83
C ALA A 61 -8.19 -12.95 14.69
N SER A 62 -7.31 -13.92 14.44
CA SER A 62 -7.28 -15.21 15.15
C SER A 62 -6.19 -15.29 16.21
N VAL A 63 -5.37 -14.25 16.36
CA VAL A 63 -4.24 -14.21 17.29
C VAL A 63 -4.74 -14.21 18.74
N GLN A 64 -4.27 -15.18 19.53
CA GLN A 64 -4.63 -15.31 20.95
C GLN A 64 -3.41 -15.35 21.88
N ASP A 65 -2.25 -15.78 21.37
CA ASP A 65 -1.01 -15.93 22.13
C ASP A 65 0.23 -15.65 21.26
N GLY A 66 1.41 -15.77 21.85
CA GLY A 66 2.70 -15.53 21.20
C GLY A 66 2.98 -16.50 20.05
N GLU A 67 2.51 -17.75 20.14
CA GLU A 67 2.66 -18.74 19.06
C GLU A 67 1.84 -18.32 17.83
N ASP A 68 0.61 -17.81 18.04
CA ASP A 68 -0.18 -17.23 16.96
C ASP A 68 0.47 -15.95 16.37
N VAL A 69 1.13 -15.13 17.20
CA VAL A 69 1.86 -13.95 16.72
C VAL A 69 3.06 -14.35 15.85
N ALA A 70 3.83 -15.35 16.28
CA ALA A 70 4.96 -15.87 15.51
C ALA A 70 4.48 -16.47 14.17
N ALA A 71 3.37 -17.23 14.19
CA ALA A 71 2.79 -17.76 12.97
C ALA A 71 2.27 -16.66 12.01
N LEU A 72 1.71 -15.58 12.56
CA LEU A 72 1.32 -14.40 11.79
C LEU A 72 2.54 -13.70 11.17
N HIS A 73 3.59 -13.50 11.95
CA HIS A 73 4.85 -12.92 11.49
C HIS A 73 5.39 -13.69 10.27
N ASP A 74 5.56 -15.00 10.42
CA ASP A 74 6.11 -15.86 9.36
C ASP A 74 5.23 -15.83 8.10
N SER A 75 3.90 -15.83 8.28
CA SER A 75 2.95 -15.78 7.16
C SER A 75 3.05 -14.45 6.39
N LEU A 76 3.26 -13.34 7.10
CA LEU A 76 3.40 -12.01 6.49
C LEU A 76 4.77 -11.80 5.86
N GLU A 77 5.83 -12.33 6.46
CA GLU A 77 7.18 -12.33 5.90
C GLU A 77 7.23 -13.15 4.59
N GLU A 78 6.62 -14.34 4.59
CA GLU A 78 6.57 -15.21 3.41
C GLU A 78 5.71 -14.61 2.29
N ALA A 79 4.56 -14.03 2.65
CA ALA A 79 3.68 -13.39 1.67
C ALA A 79 4.29 -12.11 1.09
N GLY A 80 4.95 -11.32 1.93
CA GLY A 80 5.50 -10.02 1.56
C GLY A 80 4.44 -9.04 1.04
N LEU A 81 4.91 -7.92 0.47
CA LEU A 81 4.09 -7.02 -0.33
C LEU A 81 4.50 -7.15 -1.80
N PRO A 82 3.54 -7.11 -2.74
CA PRO A 82 3.89 -7.11 -4.16
C PRO A 82 4.65 -5.83 -4.53
N GLU A 83 5.47 -5.91 -5.59
CA GLU A 83 6.35 -4.80 -6.04
C GLU A 83 5.58 -3.50 -6.36
N GLY A 84 4.26 -3.58 -6.61
CA GLY A 84 3.37 -2.44 -6.86
C GLY A 84 2.88 -1.69 -5.62
N ALA A 85 3.16 -2.18 -4.39
CA ALA A 85 2.68 -1.58 -3.14
C ALA A 85 3.37 -0.23 -2.81
N GLY A 86 4.56 0.01 -3.36
CA GLY A 86 5.37 1.20 -3.08
C GLY A 86 6.35 0.99 -1.92
N GLU A 87 7.47 1.72 -1.97
CA GLU A 87 8.58 1.58 -1.02
C GLU A 87 8.14 1.88 0.43
N ASP A 88 7.29 2.88 0.64
CA ASP A 88 6.78 3.25 1.96
C ASP A 88 5.91 2.13 2.57
N ALA A 89 5.10 1.44 1.76
CA ALA A 89 4.30 0.31 2.22
C ALA A 89 5.19 -0.92 2.55
N GLN A 90 6.23 -1.15 1.75
CA GLN A 90 7.22 -2.19 2.04
C GLN A 90 7.96 -1.92 3.35
N ALA A 91 8.44 -0.69 3.55
CA ALA A 91 9.05 -0.28 4.82
C ALA A 91 8.06 -0.42 6.00
N GLY A 92 6.78 -0.13 5.78
CA GLY A 92 5.75 -0.31 6.79
C GLY A 92 5.53 -1.76 7.19
N LEU A 93 5.60 -2.70 6.24
CA LEU A 93 5.55 -4.13 6.53
C LEU A 93 6.77 -4.57 7.35
N GLU A 94 7.98 -4.13 6.98
CA GLU A 94 9.20 -4.43 7.73
C GLU A 94 9.10 -3.94 9.19
N VAL A 95 8.64 -2.71 9.41
CA VAL A 95 8.39 -2.17 10.76
C VAL A 95 7.33 -3.00 11.49
N TYR A 96 6.27 -3.43 10.81
CA TYR A 96 5.22 -4.24 11.42
C TYR A 96 5.75 -5.63 11.83
N LEU A 97 6.57 -6.28 11.00
CA LEU A 97 7.23 -7.54 11.32
C LEU A 97 8.18 -7.38 12.52
N ASP A 98 8.98 -6.30 12.56
CA ASP A 98 9.85 -5.97 13.70
C ASP A 98 9.06 -5.77 15.02
N VAL A 99 7.80 -5.32 14.94
CA VAL A 99 6.92 -5.21 16.11
C VAL A 99 6.40 -6.58 16.54
N LEU A 100 6.06 -7.46 15.59
CA LEU A 100 5.62 -8.83 15.91
C LEU A 100 6.78 -9.66 16.50
N ASP A 101 8.01 -9.50 16.02
CA ASP A 101 9.21 -10.20 16.53
C ASP A 101 9.57 -9.81 17.98
N GLN A 102 9.06 -8.68 18.47
CA GLN A 102 9.21 -8.29 19.88
C GLN A 102 8.29 -9.08 20.83
N VAL A 103 7.31 -9.80 20.30
CA VAL A 103 6.42 -10.66 21.09
C VAL A 103 7.12 -11.99 21.35
N ASP A 104 7.21 -12.39 22.61
CA ASP A 104 7.73 -13.71 22.97
C ASP A 104 6.77 -14.80 22.48
N GLU A 105 7.29 -15.88 21.88
CA GLU A 105 6.47 -17.02 21.39
C GLU A 105 5.70 -17.68 22.55
N ASP A 106 6.23 -17.65 23.77
CA ASP A 106 5.57 -18.16 24.97
C ASP A 106 4.60 -17.14 25.61
N ALA A 107 4.40 -15.95 25.00
CA ALA A 107 3.53 -14.92 25.54
C ALA A 107 2.08 -15.39 25.60
N THR A 108 1.42 -15.14 26.74
CA THR A 108 -0.01 -15.45 26.86
C THR A 108 -0.86 -14.29 26.39
N ALA A 109 -2.16 -14.52 26.16
CA ALA A 109 -3.14 -13.46 25.91
C ALA A 109 -3.05 -12.29 26.90
N LYS A 110 -2.75 -12.57 28.18
CA LYS A 110 -2.60 -11.55 29.22
C LYS A 110 -1.34 -10.71 29.03
N ASP A 111 -0.27 -11.33 28.57
CA ASP A 111 0.99 -10.64 28.31
C ASP A 111 0.81 -9.70 27.11
N LEU A 112 0.15 -10.18 26.04
CA LEU A 112 -0.24 -9.37 24.87
C LEU A 112 -1.12 -8.17 25.26
N GLU A 113 -2.13 -8.36 26.12
CA GLU A 113 -2.98 -7.27 26.63
C GLU A 113 -2.20 -6.23 27.45
N SER A 114 -1.09 -6.65 28.07
CA SER A 114 -0.25 -5.80 28.91
C SER A 114 0.94 -5.19 28.18
N MET A 115 1.12 -5.51 26.90
CA MET A 115 2.18 -4.94 26.10
C MET A 115 2.02 -3.42 25.97
N GLU A 116 3.12 -2.73 26.21
CA GLU A 116 3.20 -1.29 25.97
C GLU A 116 3.35 -1.03 24.47
N ASP A 117 2.98 0.19 24.05
CA ASP A 117 3.19 0.63 22.68
C ASP A 117 4.68 0.51 22.30
N PRO A 118 5.02 -0.03 21.12
CA PRO A 118 6.40 -0.27 20.70
C PRO A 118 7.23 1.00 20.54
N GLY A 119 6.63 2.20 20.67
CA GLY A 119 7.36 3.45 20.74
C GLY A 119 7.91 3.89 19.38
N LEU A 120 7.18 3.59 18.31
CA LEU A 120 7.57 3.89 16.93
C LEU A 120 7.83 5.38 16.74
N SER A 121 8.87 5.71 15.98
CA SER A 121 9.12 7.07 15.52
C SER A 121 8.05 7.52 14.53
N LYS A 122 8.00 8.83 14.25
CA LYS A 122 7.03 9.39 13.30
C LYS A 122 7.22 8.89 11.86
N ALA A 123 8.44 8.49 11.50
CA ALA A 123 8.72 7.95 10.17
C ALA A 123 8.15 6.53 10.08
N GLU A 124 8.50 5.68 11.04
CA GLU A 124 8.00 4.31 11.14
C GLU A 124 6.47 4.26 11.22
N GLN A 125 5.84 5.17 11.95
CA GLN A 125 4.37 5.30 11.96
C GLN A 125 3.79 5.64 10.57
N ALA A 126 4.46 6.52 9.81
CA ALA A 126 4.00 6.89 8.48
C ALA A 126 4.14 5.73 7.48
N ASP A 127 5.20 4.94 7.62
CA ASP A 127 5.44 3.75 6.79
C ASP A 127 4.38 2.67 7.10
N VAL A 128 4.09 2.42 8.39
CA VAL A 128 3.01 1.52 8.81
C VAL A 128 1.64 2.01 8.30
N ASP A 129 1.37 3.32 8.37
CA ASP A 129 0.13 3.90 7.82
C ASP A 129 0.02 3.70 6.30
N ALA A 130 1.12 3.80 5.56
CA ALA A 130 1.16 3.54 4.12
C ALA A 130 0.84 2.07 3.80
N MET A 131 1.41 1.14 4.58
CA MET A 131 1.12 -0.30 4.49
C MET A 131 -0.34 -0.62 4.81
N VAL A 132 -0.91 -0.03 5.87
CA VAL A 132 -2.32 -0.18 6.21
C VAL A 132 -3.24 0.42 5.13
N SER A 133 -2.86 1.55 4.54
CA SER A 133 -3.61 2.17 3.45
C SER A 133 -3.64 1.29 2.20
N TYR A 134 -2.49 0.71 1.85
CA TYR A 134 -2.40 -0.29 0.78
C TYR A 134 -3.28 -1.50 1.08
N ALA A 135 -3.14 -2.10 2.27
CA ALA A 135 -3.92 -3.25 2.69
C ALA A 135 -5.43 -2.98 2.65
N THR A 136 -5.87 -1.82 3.15
CA THR A 136 -7.28 -1.43 3.14
C THR A 136 -7.82 -1.32 1.71
N THR A 137 -7.03 -0.76 0.79
CA THR A 137 -7.45 -0.57 -0.60
C THR A 137 -7.46 -1.90 -1.37
N THR A 138 -6.41 -2.69 -1.21
CA THR A 138 -6.18 -3.93 -1.95
C THR A 138 -7.01 -5.08 -1.39
N CYS A 139 -7.03 -5.27 -0.07
CA CYS A 139 -7.72 -6.37 0.57
C CYS A 139 -9.24 -6.13 0.68
N ALA A 140 -9.70 -4.88 0.87
CA ALA A 140 -11.14 -4.59 0.87
C ALA A 140 -11.72 -4.42 -0.55
N GLY A 141 -10.90 -4.04 -1.53
CA GLY A 141 -11.30 -3.89 -2.93
C GLY A 141 -11.82 -5.17 -3.59
N GLY A 142 -11.45 -6.34 -3.06
CA GLY A 142 -11.95 -7.65 -3.52
C GLY A 142 -13.40 -7.96 -3.07
N ALA A 143 -13.94 -7.29 -2.06
CA ALA A 143 -15.21 -7.67 -1.44
C ALA A 143 -16.48 -7.03 -2.06
N GLY A 144 -16.36 -6.31 -3.19
CA GLY A 144 -17.47 -5.46 -3.68
C GLY A 144 -17.58 -5.21 -5.19
N GLN A 145 -16.86 -5.92 -6.06
CA GLN A 145 -16.89 -5.67 -7.51
C GLN A 145 -17.51 -6.81 -8.35
N ASP A 146 -18.20 -7.79 -7.74
CA ASP A 146 -19.04 -8.78 -8.45
C ASP A 146 -20.48 -8.29 -8.70
N SER A 147 -20.65 -7.01 -9.05
CA SER A 147 -21.96 -6.50 -9.48
C SER A 147 -21.85 -5.58 -10.69
N GLN A 148 -20.95 -5.90 -11.61
CA GLN A 148 -21.29 -5.72 -13.02
C GLN A 148 -22.15 -6.92 -13.42
N THR A 149 -23.44 -6.80 -13.13
CA THR A 149 -24.46 -7.52 -13.90
C THR A 149 -24.08 -7.31 -15.36
N PRO A 150 -23.80 -8.35 -16.17
CA PRO A 150 -23.61 -8.13 -17.59
C PRO A 150 -24.92 -7.51 -18.06
N GLU A 151 -24.86 -6.27 -18.56
CA GLU A 151 -25.91 -5.72 -19.40
C GLU A 151 -26.03 -6.69 -20.57
N SER A 152 -26.90 -7.68 -20.38
CA SER A 152 -27.26 -8.64 -21.41
C SER A 152 -27.92 -7.80 -22.48
N GLU A 153 -27.12 -7.55 -23.51
CA GLU A 153 -27.52 -7.39 -24.89
C GLU A 153 -28.95 -7.90 -25.11
N THR A 154 -29.92 -6.99 -25.14
CA THR A 154 -31.16 -7.27 -25.88
C THR A 154 -30.94 -6.82 -27.32
N PRO A 155 -31.00 -7.75 -28.29
CA PRO A 155 -30.68 -7.49 -29.70
C PRO A 155 -31.59 -6.44 -30.34
N GLN A 156 -31.03 -5.81 -31.36
CA GLN A 156 -31.77 -5.01 -32.34
C GLN A 156 -32.94 -5.80 -32.94
N GLU A 157 -34.11 -5.17 -33.03
CA GLU A 157 -35.00 -5.08 -34.22
C GLU A 157 -35.94 -3.87 -34.08
#